data_AF-A0A9P1G996-F1
#
_entry.id   AF-A0A9P1G996-F1
#
_cell.length_a   1.000
_cell.length_b   1.000
_cell.length_c   1.000
_cell.angle_alpha   90.00
_cell.angle_beta   90.00
_cell.angle_gamma   90.00
#
_symmetry.space_group_name_H-M   'P 1'
#
loop_
_entity.id
_entity.type
_entity.pdbx_description
1 polymer ?
#
loop_
_entity_poly.entity_id
_entity_poly.type
_entity_poly.pdbx_seq_one_letter_code
_entity_poly.pdbx_strand_id
1 'polypeptide(L)'
;MVKTTSLTKSELVDVLGSAKTSKERNRAVKLLKQFDPVPQFQFDDEGLKSKMRPKKYDYLLGYMCFRCDKVKQSNYKVIWSTSKGNKIICHPCYAQLAEREDVAQMRAANQKAGIIPKGFGLGLTGVVPEQGPRS
;
A
#
# COMPACT_ATOMS: atom_id res chain seq x y z
N MET A 1 4.62 23.80 -32.41
CA MET A 1 5.82 23.54 -31.59
C MET A 1 5.38 22.97 -30.24
N VAL A 2 5.28 21.65 -30.12
CA VAL A 2 4.89 21.00 -28.85
C VAL A 2 6.12 21.02 -27.96
N LYS A 3 6.17 21.90 -26.96
CA LYS A 3 7.22 21.86 -25.94
C LYS A 3 7.17 20.49 -25.28
N THR A 4 8.08 19.60 -25.67
CA THR A 4 8.41 18.37 -24.95
C THR A 4 9.14 18.79 -23.69
N THR A 5 8.39 19.37 -22.75
CA THR A 5 8.86 19.55 -21.38
C THR A 5 8.82 18.16 -20.77
N SER A 6 9.96 17.48 -20.76
CA SER A 6 10.16 16.22 -20.03
C SER A 6 10.09 16.50 -18.54
N LEU A 7 8.86 16.66 -18.04
CA LEU A 7 8.59 16.84 -16.62
C LEU A 7 9.01 15.58 -15.87
N THR A 8 9.66 15.77 -14.74
CA THR A 8 10.01 14.73 -13.78
C THR A 8 8.75 14.12 -13.15
N LYS A 9 8.90 12.95 -12.54
CA LYS A 9 7.80 12.29 -11.83
C LYS A 9 7.19 13.20 -10.76
N SER A 10 8.01 13.90 -9.98
CA SER A 10 7.56 14.84 -8.94
C SER A 10 6.75 15.99 -9.52
N GLU A 11 7.23 16.62 -10.59
CA GLU A 11 6.50 17.73 -11.24
C GLU A 11 5.15 17.26 -11.80
N LEU A 12 5.09 16.04 -12.34
CA LEU A 12 3.82 15.47 -12.81
C LEU A 12 2.84 15.17 -11.68
N VAL A 13 3.34 14.82 -10.49
CA VAL A 13 2.50 14.67 -9.28
C VAL A 13 1.96 16.03 -8.84
N ASP A 14 2.78 17.08 -8.90
CA ASP A 14 2.33 18.43 -8.57
C ASP A 14 1.28 18.93 -9.56
N VAL A 15 1.47 18.66 -10.85
CA VAL A 15 0.44 18.93 -11.88
C VAL A 15 -0.83 18.13 -11.60
N LEU A 16 -0.73 16.85 -11.20
CA LEU A 16 -1.90 16.03 -10.87
C LEU A 16 -2.74 16.64 -9.73
N GLY A 17 -2.07 17.24 -8.73
CA GLY A 17 -2.72 17.88 -7.58
C GLY A 17 -3.25 19.28 -7.84
N SER A 18 -2.61 20.05 -8.73
CA SER A 18 -2.93 21.47 -8.99
C SER A 18 -3.74 21.72 -10.27
N ALA A 19 -3.86 20.73 -11.16
CA ALA A 19 -4.55 20.89 -12.44
C ALA A 19 -6.03 21.23 -12.27
N LYS A 20 -6.44 22.33 -12.90
CA LYS A 20 -7.83 22.84 -12.88
C LYS A 20 -8.70 22.16 -13.93
N THR A 21 -8.10 21.65 -14.99
CA THR A 21 -8.83 21.02 -16.10
C THR A 21 -8.68 19.49 -16.08
N SER A 22 -9.72 18.79 -16.54
CA SER A 22 -9.66 17.34 -16.73
C SER A 22 -8.66 16.93 -17.81
N LYS A 23 -8.41 17.79 -18.81
CA LYS A 23 -7.41 17.55 -19.87
C LYS A 23 -5.99 17.47 -19.30
N GLU A 24 -5.61 18.42 -18.45
CA GLU A 24 -4.30 18.43 -17.79
C GLU A 24 -4.12 17.24 -16.85
N ARG A 25 -5.13 16.94 -16.01
CA ARG A 25 -5.10 15.76 -15.13
C ARG A 25 -4.91 14.48 -15.92
N ASN A 26 -5.65 14.29 -17.01
CA ASN A 26 -5.54 13.09 -17.85
C ASN A 26 -4.18 13.00 -18.55
N ARG A 27 -3.59 14.13 -18.96
CA ARG A 27 -2.23 14.16 -19.51
C ARG A 27 -1.20 13.76 -18.45
N ALA A 28 -1.28 14.32 -17.25
CA ALA A 28 -0.38 13.97 -16.14
C ALA A 28 -0.47 12.49 -15.79
N VAL A 29 -1.69 11.93 -15.69
CA VAL A 29 -1.88 10.49 -15.45
C VAL A 29 -1.25 9.63 -16.55
N LYS A 30 -1.41 10.00 -17.83
CA LYS A 30 -0.79 9.25 -18.94
C LYS A 30 0.73 9.24 -18.84
N LEU A 31 1.34 10.39 -18.53
CA LEU A 31 2.79 10.50 -18.38
C LEU A 31 3.29 9.75 -17.12
N LEU A 32 2.58 9.87 -15.99
CA LEU A 32 2.93 9.15 -14.75
C LEU A 32 2.89 7.63 -14.90
N LYS A 33 2.05 7.09 -15.80
CA LYS A 33 2.01 5.65 -16.10
C LYS A 33 3.26 5.12 -16.82
N GLN A 34 4.05 6.00 -17.42
CA GLN A 34 5.29 5.63 -18.12
C GLN A 34 6.47 5.46 -17.17
N PHE A 35 6.37 5.95 -15.93
CA PHE A 35 7.41 5.79 -14.93
C PHE A 35 7.29 4.42 -14.27
N ASP A 36 8.43 3.76 -14.07
CA ASP A 36 8.47 2.53 -13.30
C ASP A 36 8.05 2.81 -11.84
N PRO A 37 7.16 1.98 -11.28
CA PRO A 37 6.76 2.08 -9.89
C PRO A 37 7.89 1.60 -8.99
N VAL A 38 8.16 2.32 -7.91
CA VAL A 38 9.07 1.90 -6.83
C VAL A 38 8.24 1.64 -5.57
N PRO A 39 7.79 0.39 -5.32
CA PRO A 39 6.98 0.07 -4.16
C PRO A 39 7.70 0.36 -2.84
N GLN A 40 6.96 0.87 -1.85
CA GLN A 40 7.44 1.27 -0.54
C GLN A 40 6.77 0.43 0.55
N PHE A 41 7.49 -0.56 1.08
CA PHE A 41 6.99 -1.47 2.13
C PHE A 41 7.48 -1.14 3.54
N GLN A 42 8.30 -0.10 3.68
CA GLN A 42 8.95 0.29 4.94
C GLN A 42 8.01 0.62 6.10
N PHE A 43 6.71 0.81 5.84
CA PHE A 43 5.70 1.08 6.86
C PHE A 43 4.67 -0.03 6.99
N ASP A 44 4.81 -1.16 6.28
CA ASP A 44 3.79 -2.20 6.28
C ASP A 44 3.46 -2.71 7.69
N ASP A 45 4.42 -2.70 8.62
CA ASP A 45 4.23 -3.06 10.03
C ASP A 45 3.32 -2.10 10.81
N GLU A 46 3.17 -0.86 10.34
CA GLU A 46 2.18 0.10 10.81
C GLU A 46 0.83 -0.05 10.08
N GLY A 47 0.67 -1.09 9.27
CA GLY A 47 -0.43 -1.36 8.35
C GLY A 47 -1.72 -1.84 9.02
N LEU A 48 -2.14 -1.18 10.10
CA LEU A 48 -3.33 -1.54 10.87
C LEU A 48 -4.59 -0.83 10.35
N LYS A 49 -5.72 -1.53 10.31
CA LYS A 49 -7.05 -1.00 9.96
C LYS A 49 -7.39 0.22 10.79
N SER A 50 -7.06 0.23 12.08
CA SER A 50 -7.30 1.37 13.00
C SER A 50 -6.55 2.65 12.61
N LYS A 51 -5.42 2.53 11.90
CA LYS A 51 -4.62 3.66 11.40
C LYS A 51 -4.99 4.09 9.98
N MET A 52 -5.92 3.38 9.34
CA MET A 52 -6.33 3.61 7.96
C MET A 52 -7.77 4.10 7.88
N ARG A 53 -7.99 5.15 7.08
CA ARG A 53 -9.30 5.77 6.89
C ARG A 53 -9.67 5.71 5.41
N PRO A 54 -10.46 4.71 4.99
CA PRO A 54 -11.04 4.67 3.66
C PRO A 54 -11.98 5.86 3.42
N LYS A 55 -11.85 6.49 2.26
CA LYS A 55 -12.75 7.56 1.81
C LYS A 55 -13.22 7.27 0.39
N LYS A 56 -14.55 7.21 0.25
CA LYS A 56 -15.25 7.15 -1.03
C LYS A 56 -15.69 8.57 -1.41
N TYR A 57 -15.62 8.86 -2.70
CA TYR A 57 -15.98 10.13 -3.31
C TYR A 57 -17.01 9.89 -4.41
N ASP A 58 -17.82 10.91 -4.71
CA ASP A 58 -18.80 10.83 -5.79
C ASP A 58 -18.21 11.16 -7.18
N TYR A 59 -16.90 11.42 -7.23
CA TYR A 59 -16.16 11.77 -8.43
C TYR A 59 -14.81 11.06 -8.49
N LEU A 60 -14.26 10.96 -9.70
CA LEU A 60 -12.96 10.31 -9.93
C LEU A 60 -11.81 11.22 -9.47
N LEU A 61 -10.98 10.70 -8.58
CA LEU A 61 -9.77 11.38 -8.12
C LEU A 61 -8.53 10.79 -8.79
N GLY A 62 -7.64 11.66 -9.23
CA GLY A 62 -6.26 11.32 -9.58
C GLY A 62 -5.36 11.45 -8.35
N TYR A 63 -4.61 10.41 -7.99
CA TYR A 63 -3.62 10.47 -6.91
C TYR A 63 -2.51 9.45 -7.11
N MET A 64 -1.36 9.67 -6.47
CA MET A 64 -0.30 8.67 -6.35
C MET A 64 -0.53 7.79 -5.13
N CYS A 65 -0.51 6.47 -5.30
CA CYS A 65 -0.47 5.56 -4.18
C CYS A 65 0.95 5.53 -3.61
N PHE A 66 1.11 5.87 -2.33
CA PHE A 66 2.41 5.84 -1.65
C PHE A 66 3.03 4.44 -1.63
N ARG A 67 2.25 3.39 -1.36
CA ARG A 67 2.78 2.02 -1.16
C ARG A 67 3.22 1.36 -2.46
N CYS A 68 2.43 1.43 -3.53
CA CYS A 68 2.80 0.81 -4.81
C CYS A 68 3.38 1.77 -5.84
N ASP A 69 3.47 3.07 -5.51
CA ASP A 69 4.05 4.12 -6.34
C ASP A 69 3.47 4.19 -7.77
N LYS A 70 2.20 3.82 -7.88
CA LYS A 70 1.40 3.88 -9.12
C LYS A 70 0.39 5.00 -9.03
N VAL A 71 0.24 5.75 -10.11
CA VAL A 71 -0.87 6.69 -10.28
C VAL A 71 -2.19 5.92 -10.34
N LYS A 72 -3.20 6.44 -9.66
CA LYS A 72 -4.55 5.89 -9.59
C LYS A 72 -5.56 6.94 -10.01
N GLN A 73 -6.56 6.47 -10.74
CA GLN A 73 -7.78 7.21 -11.01
C GLN A 73 -8.92 6.39 -10.42
N SER A 74 -9.43 6.81 -9.27
CA SER A 74 -10.45 6.07 -8.54
C SER A 74 -11.30 7.04 -7.70
N ASN A 75 -12.55 6.67 -7.46
CA ASN A 75 -13.43 7.34 -6.52
C ASN A 75 -13.19 6.89 -5.06
N TYR A 76 -12.12 6.13 -4.83
CA TYR A 76 -11.76 5.61 -3.52
C TYR A 76 -10.27 5.83 -3.27
N LYS A 77 -9.94 6.35 -2.08
CA LYS A 77 -8.58 6.41 -1.56
C LYS A 77 -8.58 6.15 -0.07
N VAL A 78 -7.45 5.71 0.47
CA VAL A 78 -7.29 5.48 1.90
C VAL A 78 -6.22 6.43 2.43
N ILE A 79 -6.54 7.12 3.52
CA ILE A 79 -5.59 7.93 4.28
C ILE A 79 -5.00 7.02 5.36
N TRP A 80 -3.71 6.77 5.30
CA TRP A 80 -2.97 5.93 6.23
C TRP A 80 -2.09 6.80 7.12
N SER A 81 -2.32 6.74 8.43
CA SER A 81 -1.54 7.49 9.42
C SER A 81 -0.30 6.67 9.80
N THR A 82 0.90 7.11 9.41
CA THR A 82 2.17 6.47 9.78
C THR A 82 3.00 7.37 10.68
N SER A 83 4.07 6.83 11.25
CA SER A 83 5.10 7.58 12.00
C SER A 83 5.65 8.80 11.24
N LYS A 84 5.70 8.76 9.89
CA LYS A 84 6.12 9.88 9.03
C LYS A 84 4.94 10.67 8.44
N GLY A 85 3.83 10.72 9.16
CA GLY A 85 2.63 11.48 8.81
C GLY A 85 1.64 10.71 7.91
N ASN A 86 0.69 11.45 7.36
CA ASN A 86 -0.38 10.86 6.56
C ASN A 86 0.11 10.51 5.15
N LYS A 87 -0.14 9.27 4.73
CA LYS A 87 0.12 8.76 3.38
C LYS A 87 -1.19 8.41 2.70
N ILE A 88 -1.23 8.52 1.37
CA ILE A 88 -2.40 8.13 0.58
C ILE A 88 -2.09 6.80 -0.10
N ILE A 89 -2.95 5.80 0.10
CA ILE A 89 -2.82 4.50 -0.56
C ILE A 89 -4.09 4.14 -1.34
N CYS A 90 -3.93 3.24 -2.30
CA CYS A 90 -5.03 2.73 -3.12
C CYS A 90 -5.78 1.59 -2.43
N HIS A 91 -7.01 1.32 -2.90
CA HIS A 91 -7.82 0.23 -2.37
C HIS A 91 -7.12 -1.15 -2.36
N PRO A 92 -6.46 -1.59 -3.45
CA PRO A 92 -5.75 -2.87 -3.41
C PRO A 92 -4.64 -2.94 -2.37
N CYS A 93 -3.87 -1.86 -2.19
CA CYS A 93 -2.82 -1.82 -1.16
C CYS A 93 -3.42 -1.83 0.25
N TYR A 94 -4.53 -1.14 0.46
CA TYR A 94 -5.28 -1.21 1.71
C TYR A 94 -5.79 -2.62 1.99
N ALA A 95 -6.42 -3.26 1.01
CA ALA A 95 -6.99 -4.60 1.16
C ALA A 95 -5.91 -5.62 1.56
N GLN A 96 -4.74 -5.58 0.94
CA GLN A 96 -3.62 -6.45 1.29
C GLN A 96 -3.13 -6.26 2.74
N LEU A 97 -3.03 -5.01 3.20
CA LEU A 97 -2.60 -4.72 4.58
C LEU A 97 -3.66 -5.15 5.60
N ALA A 98 -4.92 -4.87 5.30
CA ALA A 98 -6.08 -5.27 6.10
C ALA A 98 -6.19 -6.80 6.23
N GLU A 99 -6.02 -7.53 5.13
CA GLU A 99 -6.04 -8.99 5.11
C GLU A 99 -4.85 -9.58 5.88
N ARG A 100 -3.66 -8.97 5.76
CA ARG A 100 -2.49 -9.37 6.54
C ARG A 100 -2.75 -9.27 8.05
N GLU A 101 -3.41 -8.21 8.49
CA GLU A 101 -3.82 -8.03 9.89
C GLU A 101 -4.83 -9.12 10.31
N ASP A 102 -5.86 -9.37 9.50
CA ASP A 102 -6.88 -10.39 9.79
C ASP A 102 -6.27 -11.78 9.94
N VAL A 103 -5.35 -12.15 9.03
CA VAL A 103 -4.63 -13.43 9.08
C VAL A 103 -3.76 -13.50 10.33
N ALA A 104 -3.09 -12.42 10.72
CA ALA A 104 -2.28 -12.40 11.95
C ALA A 104 -3.14 -12.60 13.20
N GLN A 105 -4.31 -11.94 13.28
CA GLN A 105 -5.26 -12.08 14.38
C GLN A 105 -5.84 -13.51 14.44
N MET A 106 -6.26 -14.06 13.30
CA MET A 106 -6.77 -15.44 13.24
C MET A 106 -5.72 -16.46 13.65
N ARG A 107 -4.46 -16.29 13.22
CA ARG A 107 -3.36 -17.17 13.63
C ARG A 107 -3.13 -17.12 15.14
N ALA A 108 -3.10 -15.92 15.72
CA ALA A 108 -2.93 -15.77 17.17
C ALA A 108 -4.09 -16.41 17.95
N ALA A 109 -5.33 -16.24 17.49
CA ALA A 109 -6.50 -16.88 18.08
C ALA A 109 -6.44 -18.42 17.98
N ASN A 110 -6.09 -18.95 16.81
CA ASN A 110 -6.01 -20.40 16.59
C ASN A 110 -4.85 -21.06 17.34
N GLN A 111 -3.71 -20.36 17.49
CA GLN A 111 -2.61 -20.81 18.35
C GLN A 111 -3.03 -20.84 19.82
N LYS A 112 -3.75 -19.81 20.29
CA LYS A 112 -4.30 -19.76 21.65
C LYS A 112 -5.34 -20.87 21.90
N ALA A 113 -6.13 -21.21 20.89
CA ALA A 113 -7.10 -22.30 20.93
C ALA A 113 -6.47 -23.70 20.78
N GLY A 114 -5.15 -23.80 20.57
CA GLY A 114 -4.46 -25.08 20.40
C GLY A 114 -4.72 -25.79 19.07
N ILE A 115 -5.38 -25.12 18.11
CA ILE A 115 -5.66 -25.66 16.77
C ILE A 115 -4.38 -25.68 15.91
N ILE A 116 -3.50 -24.70 16.11
CA ILE A 116 -2.19 -24.62 15.42
C ILE A 116 -1.10 -25.02 16.42
N PRO A 117 -0.31 -26.08 16.15
CA PRO A 117 0.81 -26.47 17.00
C PRO A 117 1.82 -25.33 17.19
N LYS A 118 2.37 -25.20 18.40
CA LYS A 118 3.46 -24.25 18.67
C LYS A 118 4.65 -24.56 17.73
N GLY A 119 5.06 -23.58 16.93
CA GLY A 119 6.14 -23.72 15.93
C GLY A 119 5.67 -23.98 14.50
N PHE A 120 4.39 -24.25 14.27
CA PHE A 120 3.85 -24.42 12.92
C PHE A 120 3.53 -23.05 12.29
N GLY A 121 4.18 -22.71 11.18
CA GLY A 121 3.91 -21.49 10.40
C GLY A 121 4.85 -20.29 10.62
N LEU A 122 5.96 -20.46 11.34
CA LEU A 122 7.05 -19.48 11.41
C LEU A 122 8.00 -19.67 10.22
N GLY A 123 7.58 -19.15 9.06
CA GLY A 123 8.48 -18.80 7.96
C GLY A 123 8.67 -19.85 6.87
N LEU A 124 8.72 -19.34 5.64
CA LEU A 124 9.23 -19.97 4.42
C LEU A 124 10.75 -20.30 4.48
N THR A 125 11.29 -20.58 5.65
CA THR A 125 12.68 -21.00 5.84
C THR A 125 12.70 -22.02 6.96
N GLY A 126 12.72 -23.30 6.58
CA GLY A 126 12.81 -24.39 7.52
C GLY A 126 14.12 -24.33 8.30
N VAL A 127 14.03 -24.25 9.62
CA VAL A 127 14.95 -24.91 10.55
C VAL A 127 14.15 -25.23 11.80
N VAL A 128 13.86 -26.51 12.02
CA VAL A 128 13.47 -27.00 13.35
C VAL A 128 14.78 -27.05 14.14
N PRO A 129 14.95 -26.35 15.27
CA PRO A 129 16.09 -26.62 16.13
C PRO A 129 15.93 -28.04 16.67
N GLU A 130 16.87 -28.88 16.28
CA GLU A 130 17.04 -30.25 16.71
C GLU A 130 16.91 -30.32 18.23
N GLN A 131 15.93 -31.08 18.73
CA GLN A 131 15.89 -31.43 20.15
C GLN A 131 17.08 -32.36 20.40
N GLY A 132 18.11 -31.83 21.05
CA GLY A 132 19.26 -32.61 21.51
C GLY A 132 18.85 -33.81 22.37
N PRO A 133 19.72 -34.82 22.47
CA PRO A 133 19.37 -36.11 23.03
C PRO A 133 18.99 -35.99 24.50
N ARG A 134 17.86 -36.60 24.88
CA ARG A 134 17.51 -36.83 26.28
C ARG A 134 18.47 -37.87 26.84
N SER A 135 19.17 -37.48 27.89
CA SER A 135 19.97 -38.35 28.76
C SER A 135 19.09 -39.36 29.49
#